data_AF-A0A3E2H100-F1
#
_entry.id   AF-A0A3E2H100-F1
#
_cell.length_a   1.000
_cell.length_b   1.000
_cell.length_c   1.000
_cell.angle_alpha   90.00
_cell.angle_beta   90.00
_cell.angle_gamma   90.00
#
_symmetry.space_group_name_H-M   'P 1'
#
loop_
_entity.id
_entity.type
_entity.pdbx_description
1 polymer ?
#
loop_
_entity_poly.entity_id
_entity_poly.type
_entity_poly.pdbx_seq_one_letter_code
_entity_poly.pdbx_strand_id
1 'polypeptide(L)'
;MAYGFDMEAMIKSTIEGILEINLLLVICTDSRSLYDCLVKLGITQEKQLMIDMMCLCQVYEQRQIAEVRWIEGIINPADSMTKGKPSSALKRLLDTNKVQLEVVEWVECDGVGGGTEDPTEGFGAIPN
;
A
#
# COMPACT_ATOMS: atom_id res chain seq x y z
N MET A 1 -7.62 9.43 -0.73
CA MET A 1 -6.75 8.47 -0.01
C MET A 1 -5.54 9.16 0.60
N ALA A 2 -4.98 10.17 -0.09
CA ALA A 2 -3.83 10.94 0.36
C ALA A 2 -3.94 11.46 1.81
N TYR A 3 -5.09 12.02 2.21
CA TYR A 3 -5.28 12.51 3.58
C TYR A 3 -5.05 11.46 4.68
N GLY A 4 -5.48 10.21 4.45
CA GLY A 4 -5.27 9.14 5.41
C GLY A 4 -3.80 8.79 5.56
N PHE A 5 -3.09 8.75 4.43
CA PHE A 5 -1.65 8.53 4.39
C PHE A 5 -0.86 9.65 5.08
N ASP A 6 -1.20 10.92 4.85
CA ASP A 6 -0.53 12.06 5.48
C ASP A 6 -0.64 12.02 7.01
N MET A 7 -1.83 11.69 7.51
CA MET A 7 -2.07 11.51 8.94
C MET A 7 -1.28 10.33 9.51
N GLU A 8 -1.22 9.22 8.79
CA GLU A 8 -0.45 8.04 9.17
C GLU A 8 1.05 8.34 9.22
N ALA A 9 1.59 9.03 8.20
CA ALA A 9 2.98 9.46 8.14
C ALA A 9 3.32 10.42 9.29
N MET A 10 2.42 11.33 9.64
CA MET A 10 2.57 12.22 10.80
C MET A 10 2.63 11.45 12.12
N ILE A 11 1.70 10.50 12.32
CA ILE A 11 1.65 9.66 13.52
C ILE A 11 2.92 8.83 13.61
N LYS A 12 3.33 8.19 12.51
CA LYS A 12 4.58 7.43 12.40
C LYS A 12 5.76 8.30 12.81
N SER A 13 5.97 9.44 12.15
CA SER A 13 7.08 10.35 12.44
C SER A 13 7.10 10.80 13.91
N THR A 14 5.93 11.06 14.48
CA THR A 14 5.79 11.43 15.90
C THR A 14 6.20 10.29 16.84
N ILE A 15 5.73 9.07 16.57
CA ILE A 15 6.04 7.91 17.40
C ILE A 15 7.52 7.53 17.28
N GLU A 16 8.07 7.52 16.06
CA GLU A 16 9.49 7.25 15.83
C GLU A 16 10.38 8.28 16.53
N GLY A 17 9.99 9.56 16.53
CA GLY A 17 10.70 10.62 17.23
C GLY A 17 10.64 10.52 18.76
N ILE A 18 9.56 9.99 19.33
CA ILE A 18 9.40 9.84 20.79
C ILE A 18 10.04 8.56 21.30
N LEU A 19 9.85 7.45 20.57
CA LEU A 19 10.24 6.12 21.02
C LEU A 19 11.58 5.64 20.42
N GLU A 20 12.16 6.38 19.47
CA GLU A 20 13.41 6.03 18.76
C GLU A 20 13.37 4.64 18.10
N ILE A 21 12.17 4.18 17.72
CA ILE A 21 11.95 2.93 16.97
C ILE A 21 11.66 3.25 15.50
N ASN A 22 11.87 2.27 14.61
CA ASN A 22 11.45 2.37 13.21
C ASN A 22 10.13 1.60 13.03
N LEU A 23 9.09 2.29 12.55
CA LEU A 23 7.78 1.70 12.33
C LEU A 23 7.54 1.41 10.85
N LEU A 24 7.06 0.20 10.60
CA LEU A 24 6.68 -0.23 9.27
C LEU A 24 5.27 0.26 8.93
N LEU A 25 5.11 0.87 7.76
CA LEU A 25 3.80 1.29 7.25
C LEU A 25 3.24 0.21 6.32
N VAL A 26 2.03 -0.26 6.58
CA VAL A 26 1.37 -1.32 5.79
C VAL A 26 -0.01 -0.86 5.39
N ILE A 27 -0.25 -0.76 4.08
CA ILE A 27 -1.55 -0.39 3.54
C ILE A 27 -2.40 -1.64 3.39
N CYS A 28 -3.60 -1.62 3.97
CA CYS A 28 -4.60 -2.68 3.78
C CYS A 28 -5.79 -2.14 2.98
N THR A 29 -6.16 -2.82 1.90
CA THR A 29 -7.29 -2.45 1.03
C THR A 29 -8.19 -3.65 0.78
N ASP A 30 -9.50 -3.43 0.72
CA ASP A 30 -10.48 -4.41 0.26
C ASP A 30 -10.85 -4.27 -1.22
N SER A 31 -10.44 -3.17 -1.85
CA SER A 31 -10.60 -2.95 -3.28
C SER A 31 -9.49 -3.66 -4.07
N ARG A 32 -9.87 -4.70 -4.82
CA ARG A 32 -8.95 -5.45 -5.70
C ARG A 32 -8.34 -4.56 -6.78
N SER A 33 -9.14 -3.68 -7.39
CA SER A 33 -8.66 -2.76 -8.43
C SER A 33 -7.63 -1.78 -7.89
N LEU A 34 -7.79 -1.34 -6.63
CA LEU A 34 -6.83 -0.48 -5.96
C LEU A 34 -5.52 -1.21 -5.67
N TYR A 35 -5.62 -2.44 -5.14
CA TYR A 35 -4.47 -3.30 -4.89
C TYR A 35 -3.66 -3.53 -6.17
N ASP A 36 -4.32 -3.98 -7.24
CA ASP A 36 -3.65 -4.23 -8.52
C ASP A 36 -3.01 -2.95 -9.07
N CYS A 37 -3.63 -1.78 -8.88
CA CYS A 37 -3.09 -0.51 -9.32
C CYS A 37 -1.86 -0.07 -8.52
N LEU A 38 -1.82 -0.29 -7.20
CA LEU A 38 -0.65 0.01 -6.36
C LEU A 38 0.51 -0.95 -6.62
N VAL A 39 0.21 -2.25 -6.72
CA VAL A 39 1.22 -3.30 -6.93
C VAL A 39 1.81 -3.26 -8.33
N LYS A 40 0.98 -3.05 -9.37
CA LYS A 40 1.44 -3.02 -10.76
C LYS A 40 1.85 -1.63 -11.23
N LEU A 41 1.88 -0.64 -10.33
CA LEU A 41 2.13 0.78 -10.65
C LEU A 41 1.25 1.24 -11.83
N GLY A 42 -0.01 0.84 -11.80
CA GLY A 42 -0.95 1.02 -12.89
C GLY A 42 -1.38 2.47 -13.08
N ILE A 43 -1.67 2.83 -14.32
CA ILE A 43 -2.30 4.12 -14.68
C ILE A 43 -3.82 3.99 -14.59
N THR A 44 -4.45 4.85 -13.77
CA THR A 44 -5.91 5.03 -13.75
C THR A 44 -6.34 6.16 -14.69
N GLN A 45 -7.52 6.06 -15.29
CA GLN A 45 -8.06 7.08 -16.21
C GLN A 45 -8.84 8.19 -15.47
N GLU A 46 -9.10 8.01 -14.18
CA GLU A 46 -9.77 9.01 -13.36
C GLU A 46 -8.77 10.06 -12.87
N LYS A 47 -8.87 11.28 -13.39
CA LYS A 47 -7.93 12.39 -13.12
C LYS A 47 -7.68 12.65 -11.63
N GLN A 48 -8.72 12.55 -10.79
CA GLN A 48 -8.59 12.79 -9.36
C GLN A 48 -7.89 11.63 -8.63
N LEU A 49 -8.09 10.39 -9.09
CA LEU A 49 -7.41 9.21 -8.54
C LEU A 49 -5.97 9.10 -9.04
N MET A 50 -5.64 9.62 -10.23
CA MET A 50 -4.28 9.58 -10.76
C MET A 50 -3.28 10.23 -9.80
N ILE A 51 -3.59 11.41 -9.26
CA ILE A 51 -2.64 12.16 -8.40
C ILE A 51 -2.39 11.38 -7.11
N ASP A 52 -3.46 10.98 -6.40
CA ASP A 52 -3.37 10.20 -5.17
C ASP A 52 -2.62 8.88 -5.39
N MET A 53 -2.92 8.17 -6.49
CA MET A 53 -2.29 6.89 -6.81
C MET A 53 -0.83 7.03 -7.20
N MET A 54 -0.48 8.03 -8.03
CA MET A 54 0.92 8.30 -8.38
C MET A 54 1.76 8.62 -7.14
N CYS A 55 1.20 9.39 -6.20
CA CYS A 55 1.87 9.68 -4.94
C CYS A 55 2.10 8.41 -4.11
N LEU A 56 1.08 7.57 -3.94
CA LEU A 56 1.23 6.30 -3.22
C LEU A 56 2.23 5.36 -3.89
N CYS A 57 2.19 5.23 -5.22
CA CYS A 57 3.16 4.47 -6.00
C CYS A 57 4.59 4.96 -5.76
N GLN A 58 4.83 6.27 -5.83
CA GLN A 58 6.14 6.87 -5.59
C GLN A 58 6.63 6.63 -4.15
N VAL A 59 5.74 6.74 -3.17
CA VAL A 59 6.05 6.49 -1.74
C VAL A 59 6.33 5.01 -1.47
N TYR A 60 5.65 4.11 -2.18
CA TYR A 60 5.91 2.67 -2.17
C TYR A 60 7.28 2.36 -2.80
N GLU A 61 7.61 2.94 -3.96
CA GLU A 61 8.94 2.83 -4.57
C GLU A 61 10.06 3.36 -3.65
N GLN A 62 9.78 4.44 -2.92
CA GLN A 62 10.70 5.00 -1.92
C GLN A 62 10.75 4.21 -0.61
N ARG A 63 10.05 3.07 -0.51
CA ARG A 63 10.01 2.18 0.67
C ARG A 63 9.50 2.84 1.95
N GLN A 64 8.72 3.91 1.84
CA GLN A 64 8.07 4.51 3.01
C GLN A 64 6.83 3.71 3.41
N ILE A 65 6.19 3.07 2.43
CA ILE A 65 5.23 1.98 2.60
C ILE A 65 6.00 0.68 2.38
N ALA A 66 5.89 -0.25 3.31
CA ALA A 66 6.62 -1.51 3.21
C ALA A 66 5.86 -2.61 2.48
N GLU A 67 4.54 -2.61 2.67
CA GLU A 67 3.68 -3.64 2.13
C GLU A 67 2.31 -3.07 1.77
N VAL A 68 1.74 -3.62 0.71
CA VAL A 68 0.32 -3.45 0.37
C VAL A 68 -0.36 -4.80 0.45
N ARG A 69 -1.44 -4.87 1.23
CA ARG A 69 -2.19 -6.08 1.54
C ARG A 69 -3.61 -5.97 1.03
N TRP A 70 -4.05 -6.99 0.30
CA TRP A 70 -5.46 -7.15 -0.04
C TRP A 70 -6.15 -7.97 1.06
N ILE A 71 -7.21 -7.41 1.63
CA ILE A 71 -8.03 -7.99 2.70
C ILE A 71 -9.48 -8.09 2.25
N GLU A 72 -10.27 -8.97 2.86
CA GLU A 72 -11.70 -8.98 2.58
C GLU A 72 -12.42 -7.78 3.24
N GLY A 73 -13.41 -7.21 2.56
CA GLY A 73 -14.17 -6.07 3.09
C GLY A 73 -14.90 -6.39 4.41
N ILE A 74 -15.27 -7.65 4.64
CA ILE A 74 -15.97 -8.08 5.87
C ILE A 74 -15.11 -8.00 7.13
N ILE A 75 -13.78 -8.04 6.98
CA ILE A 75 -12.81 -7.90 8.07
C ILE A 75 -12.19 -6.50 8.13
N ASN A 76 -12.53 -5.62 7.19
CA ASN A 76 -12.01 -4.26 7.12
C ASN A 76 -12.80 -3.29 8.02
N PRO A 77 -12.25 -2.81 9.15
CA PRO A 77 -12.95 -1.85 10.00
C PRO A 77 -13.12 -0.48 9.33
N ALA A 78 -12.31 -0.14 8.32
CA ALA A 78 -12.44 1.13 7.60
C ALA A 78 -13.74 1.22 6.79
N ASP A 79 -14.34 0.08 6.42
CA ASP A 79 -15.58 0.05 5.65
C ASP A 79 -16.74 0.72 6.40
N SER A 80 -16.83 0.47 7.71
CA SER A 80 -17.83 1.14 8.57
C SER A 80 -17.61 2.64 8.70
N MET A 81 -16.36 3.10 8.63
CA MET A 81 -16.03 4.52 8.77
C MET A 81 -16.40 5.31 7.50
N THR A 82 -16.38 4.66 6.34
CA THR A 82 -16.69 5.31 5.05
C THR A 82 -18.16 5.16 4.64
N LYS A 83 -18.82 4.05 5.00
CA LYS A 83 -20.20 3.75 4.59
C LYS A 83 -21.27 4.14 5.62
N GLY A 84 -20.88 4.55 6.83
CA GLY A 84 -21.81 4.94 7.91
C GLY A 84 -22.71 3.79 8.39
N LYS A 85 -22.38 2.55 8.04
CA LYS A 85 -23.08 1.34 8.46
C LYS A 85 -22.25 0.60 9.51
N PRO A 86 -22.88 -0.02 10.52
CA PRO A 86 -22.16 -0.83 11.48
C PRO A 86 -21.51 -2.04 10.79
N SER A 87 -20.24 -2.29 11.07
CA SER A 87 -19.52 -3.47 10.59
C SER A 87 -19.21 -4.41 11.76
N SER A 88 -19.21 -5.71 11.48
CA SER A 88 -18.75 -6.74 12.43
C SER A 88 -17.25 -6.58 12.73
N ALA A 89 -16.46 -6.13 11.75
CA ALA A 89 -15.04 -5.84 11.89
C ALA A 89 -14.78 -4.75 12.96
N LEU A 90 -15.47 -3.61 12.86
CA LEU A 90 -15.33 -2.53 13.83
C LEU A 90 -15.84 -2.94 15.21
N LYS A 91 -16.95 -3.67 15.28
CA LYS A 91 -17.44 -4.20 16.56
C LYS A 91 -16.40 -5.11 17.22
N ARG A 92 -15.81 -6.04 16.48
CA ARG A 92 -14.73 -6.92 16.99
C ARG A 92 -13.51 -6.14 17.44
N LEU A 93 -13.13 -5.09 16.71
CA LEU A 93 -12.03 -4.21 17.10
C LEU A 93 -12.31 -3.55 18.46
N LEU A 94 -13.51 -3.02 18.67
CA LEU A 94 -13.90 -2.41 19.95
C LEU A 94 -13.98 -3.44 21.09
N ASP A 95 -14.54 -4.62 20.83
CA ASP A 95 -14.73 -5.66 21.84
C ASP A 95 -13.39 -6.30 22.28
N THR A 96 -12.41 -6.38 21.38
CA THR A 96 -11.16 -7.12 21.62
C THR A 96 -9.90 -6.25 21.69
N ASN A 97 -9.99 -4.97 21.33
CA ASN A 97 -8.87 -4.05 21.11
C ASN A 97 -7.81 -4.60 20.14
N LYS A 98 -8.20 -5.51 19.24
CA LYS A 98 -7.31 -6.13 18.26
C LYS A 98 -7.93 -6.04 16.88
N VAL A 99 -7.13 -5.60 15.90
CA VAL A 99 -7.48 -5.72 14.49
C VAL A 99 -7.06 -7.12 14.04
N GLN A 100 -8.03 -7.93 13.61
CA GLN A 100 -7.76 -9.27 13.06
C GLN A 100 -7.90 -9.19 11.55
N LEU A 101 -6.77 -9.09 10.85
CA LEU A 101 -6.70 -9.06 9.40
C LEU A 101 -6.27 -10.44 8.89
N GLU A 102 -7.11 -11.07 8.08
CA GLU A 102 -6.70 -12.18 7.22
C GLU A 102 -6.30 -11.61 5.87
N VAL A 103 -5.04 -11.81 5.52
CA VAL A 103 -4.48 -11.30 4.27
C VAL A 103 -4.74 -12.32 3.18
N VAL A 104 -5.42 -11.90 2.13
CA VAL A 104 -5.73 -12.77 0.99
C VAL A 104 -4.56 -12.77 -0.01
N GLU A 105 -3.95 -11.60 -0.22
CA GLU A 105 -2.78 -11.43 -1.09
C GLU A 105 -1.92 -10.29 -0.57
N TRP A 106 -0.59 -10.40 -0.66
CA TRP A 106 0.34 -9.34 -0.28
C TRP A 106 1.54 -9.29 -1.22
N VAL A 107 2.11 -8.10 -1.37
CA VAL A 107 3.42 -7.88 -2.00
C VAL A 107 4.29 -7.09 -1.04
N GLU A 108 5.50 -7.61 -0.82
CA GLU A 108 6.55 -6.96 -0.05
C GLU A 108 7.45 -6.15 -0.99
N CYS A 109 7.93 -4.99 -0.53
CA CYS A 109 8.98 -4.24 -1.22
C CYS A 109 10.33 -4.96 -1.10
N ASP A 110 10.60 -5.98 -1.93
CA ASP A 110 11.86 -6.71 -1.91
C ASP A 110 13.08 -5.77 -2.03
N GLY A 111 13.95 -5.87 -1.03
CA GLY A 111 15.25 -5.21 -0.99
C GLY A 111 16.35 -6.08 -1.56
N VAL A 112 16.42 -6.28 -2.88
CA VAL A 112 17.61 -6.85 -3.52
C VAL A 112 17.96 -6.07 -4.79
N GLY A 113 18.93 -5.17 -4.64
CA GLY A 113 19.88 -4.90 -5.71
C GLY A 113 20.82 -6.09 -5.82
N GLY A 114 20.70 -6.84 -6.91
CA GLY A 114 21.64 -7.88 -7.32
C GLY A 114 21.74 -7.80 -8.84
N GLY A 115 22.74 -7.07 -9.33
CA GLY A 115 23.08 -7.10 -10.74
C GLY A 115 23.47 -8.51 -11.13
N THR A 116 22.72 -9.09 -12.05
CA THR A 116 23.24 -10.05 -13.01
C THR A 116 23.10 -9.38 -14.36
N GLU A 117 24.18 -8.73 -14.77
CA GLU A 117 24.48 -8.54 -16.18
C GLU A 117 24.47 -9.92 -16.81
N ASP A 118 23.52 -10.18 -17.70
CA ASP A 118 23.64 -11.29 -18.64
C ASP A 118 24.22 -10.70 -19.94
N PRO A 119 25.43 -11.09 -20.36
CA PRO A 119 26.00 -10.69 -21.64
C PRO A 119 25.42 -11.56 -22.75
N THR A 120 25.34 -10.99 -23.97
CA THR A 120 24.91 -11.60 -25.25
C THR A 120 23.42 -11.96 -25.32
N GLU A 121 22.60 -11.37 -26.20
CA GLU A 121 22.63 -11.34 -27.67
C GLU A 121 22.12 -9.97 -28.18
N GLY A 122 22.72 -9.27 -29.14
CA GLY A 122 22.84 -9.68 -30.55
C GLY A 122 21.69 -9.08 -31.37
N PHE A 123 22.04 -8.35 -32.45
CA PHE A 123 21.17 -7.80 -33.52
C PHE A 123 20.44 -6.47 -33.21
N GLY A 124 20.52 -5.41 -34.00
CA GLY A 124 21.15 -5.21 -35.31
C GLY A 124 21.05 -3.72 -35.68
N ALA A 125 21.95 -3.29 -36.55
CA ALA A 125 22.21 -1.91 -36.90
C ALA A 125 21.01 -1.12 -37.47
N ILE A 126 21.04 0.19 -37.19
CA ILE A 126 20.32 1.26 -37.88
C ILE A 126 20.75 1.28 -39.35
N PRO A 127 19.84 1.62 -40.28
CA PRO A 127 20.27 2.54 -41.34
C PRO A 127 19.29 3.68 -41.63
N ASN A 128 19.93 4.85 -41.76
CA ASN A 128 19.63 6.10 -42.47
C ASN A 128 18.29 6.82 -42.28
#